data_AF-A0A7V6NA09-F1
#
_entry.id   AF-A0A7V6NA09-F1
#
_cell.length_a   1.000
_cell.length_b   1.000
_cell.length_c   1.000
_cell.angle_alpha   90.00
_cell.angle_beta   90.00
_cell.angle_gamma   90.00
#
_symmetry.space_group_name_H-M   'P 1'
#
loop_
_entity.id
_entity.type
_entity.pdbx_description
1 polymer ?
#
loop_
_entity_poly.entity_id
_entity_poly.type
_entity_poly.pdbx_seq_one_letter_code
_entity_poly.pdbx_strand_id
1 'polypeptide(L)'
;MQKTPLTDELCEMISDLHNKISFMMDLGIDYLQEFNEDYSYKIVEMEGRINEQYKYLRNRILTEIQNGELDPASGLNTIDYLDQVQLIADKMKNLVKAGSHRFVYPKMVAANTLKEEK
;
A
#
# COMPACT_ATOMS: atom_id res chain seq x y z
N MET A 1 1.45 13.67 -24.08
CA MET A 1 0.76 12.53 -24.74
C MET A 1 1.79 11.44 -24.99
N GLN A 2 1.50 10.23 -24.54
CA GLN A 2 2.29 9.01 -24.71
C GLN A 2 2.55 8.77 -26.21
N LYS A 3 3.79 8.50 -26.63
CA LYS A 3 4.12 8.21 -28.05
C LYS A 3 3.98 6.73 -28.39
N THR A 4 4.16 5.84 -27.41
CA THR A 4 3.96 4.39 -27.53
C THR A 4 3.19 3.91 -26.30
N PRO A 5 2.04 3.24 -26.47
CA PRO A 5 1.28 2.71 -25.34
C PRO A 5 2.05 1.57 -24.66
N LEU A 6 1.76 1.35 -23.37
CA LEU A 6 2.19 0.16 -22.66
C LEU A 6 1.56 -1.08 -23.31
N THR A 7 2.21 -2.24 -23.17
CA THR A 7 1.60 -3.50 -23.58
C THR A 7 0.35 -3.79 -22.74
N ASP A 8 -0.62 -4.51 -23.31
CA ASP A 8 -1.84 -4.91 -22.60
C ASP A 8 -1.50 -5.70 -21.33
N GLU A 9 -0.50 -6.58 -21.41
CA GLU A 9 -0.01 -7.34 -20.26
C GLU A 9 0.51 -6.43 -19.14
N LEU A 10 1.32 -5.41 -19.45
CA LEU A 10 1.76 -4.44 -18.44
C LEU A 10 0.56 -3.67 -17.85
N CYS A 11 -0.42 -3.31 -18.66
CA CYS A 11 -1.61 -2.61 -18.20
C CYS A 11 -2.43 -3.48 -17.23
N GLU A 12 -2.61 -4.77 -17.54
CA GLU A 12 -3.29 -5.72 -16.66
C GLU A 12 -2.56 -5.88 -15.32
N MET A 13 -1.23 -6.01 -15.36
CA MET A 13 -0.43 -6.13 -14.15
C MET A 13 -0.47 -4.86 -13.29
N ILE A 14 -0.46 -3.68 -13.91
CA ILE A 14 -0.59 -2.39 -13.20
C ILE A 14 -1.99 -2.26 -12.60
N SER A 15 -3.03 -2.66 -13.34
CA SER A 15 -4.41 -2.66 -12.83
C SER A 15 -4.59 -3.62 -11.66
N ASP A 16 -3.96 -4.78 -11.70
CA ASP A 16 -3.95 -5.74 -10.61
C ASP A 16 -3.23 -5.18 -9.36
N LEU A 17 -2.10 -4.48 -9.54
CA LEU A 17 -1.42 -3.76 -8.46
C LEU A 17 -2.32 -2.66 -7.85
N HIS A 18 -3.04 -1.91 -8.70
CA HIS A 18 -4.01 -0.90 -8.28
C HIS A 18 -5.13 -1.52 -7.43
N ASN A 19 -5.68 -2.66 -7.86
CA ASN A 19 -6.73 -3.35 -7.12
C ASN A 19 -6.24 -3.85 -5.75
N LYS A 20 -5.00 -4.36 -5.67
CA LYS A 20 -4.39 -4.77 -4.41
C LYS A 20 -4.23 -3.61 -3.44
N ILE A 21 -3.77 -2.45 -3.90
CA ILE A 21 -3.60 -1.29 -3.02
C ILE A 21 -4.95 -0.72 -2.54
N SER A 22 -5.98 -0.67 -3.40
CA SER A 22 -7.32 -0.28 -2.99
C SER A 22 -7.88 -1.23 -1.93
N PHE A 23 -7.77 -2.55 -2.15
CA PHE A 23 -8.18 -3.53 -1.15
C PHE A 23 -7.40 -3.41 0.17
N MET A 24 -6.10 -3.13 0.10
CA MET A 24 -5.28 -2.89 1.29
C MET A 24 -5.70 -1.63 2.05
N MET A 25 -6.16 -0.59 1.35
CA MET A 25 -6.75 0.60 1.98
C MET A 25 -8.06 0.27 2.69
N ASP A 26 -8.95 -0.49 2.06
CA ASP A 26 -10.22 -0.92 2.66
C ASP A 26 -9.97 -1.71 3.95
N LEU A 27 -9.06 -2.70 3.91
CA LEU A 27 -8.65 -3.43 5.11
C LEU A 27 -8.10 -2.51 6.20
N GLY A 28 -7.39 -1.45 5.82
CA GLY A 28 -6.83 -0.50 6.77
C GLY A 28 -7.88 0.38 7.43
N ILE A 29 -8.95 0.74 6.70
CA ILE A 29 -10.11 1.43 7.26
C ILE A 29 -10.82 0.52 8.27
N ASP A 30 -11.08 -0.74 7.89
CA ASP A 30 -11.71 -1.73 8.78
C ASP A 30 -10.85 -1.98 10.03
N TYR A 31 -9.53 -2.09 9.86
CA TYR A 31 -8.58 -2.21 10.96
C TYR A 31 -8.67 -1.03 11.94
N LEU A 32 -8.77 0.20 11.44
CA LEU A 32 -8.87 1.39 12.30
C LEU A 32 -10.20 1.48 13.04
N GLN A 33 -11.26 0.87 12.52
CA GLN A 33 -12.58 0.83 13.17
C GLN A 33 -12.66 -0.27 14.23
N GLU A 34 -12.21 -1.47 13.90
CA GLU A 34 -12.42 -2.67 14.73
C GLU A 34 -11.19 -3.01 15.60
N PHE A 35 -10.00 -2.50 15.25
CA PHE A 35 -8.72 -2.89 15.83
C PHE A 35 -8.48 -4.41 15.86
N ASN A 36 -9.07 -5.13 14.92
CA ASN A 36 -8.93 -6.58 14.79
C ASN A 36 -7.56 -6.94 14.17
N GLU A 37 -6.81 -7.80 14.85
CA GLU A 37 -5.47 -8.24 14.45
C GLU A 37 -5.46 -9.04 13.13
N ASP A 38 -6.58 -9.68 12.76
CA ASP A 38 -6.70 -10.40 11.49
C ASP A 38 -6.49 -9.50 10.27
N TYR A 39 -6.95 -8.24 10.34
CA TYR A 39 -6.70 -7.27 9.28
C TYR A 39 -5.22 -6.88 9.21
N SER A 40 -4.53 -6.80 10.35
CA SER A 40 -3.09 -6.51 10.39
C SER A 40 -2.29 -7.57 9.63
N TYR A 41 -2.56 -8.86 9.87
CA TYR A 41 -1.89 -9.94 9.14
C TYR A 41 -2.15 -9.87 7.63
N LYS A 42 -3.41 -9.64 7.21
CA LYS A 42 -3.77 -9.50 5.80
C LYS A 42 -3.08 -8.31 5.13
N ILE A 43 -2.96 -7.19 5.83
CA ILE A 43 -2.27 -5.99 5.34
C ILE A 43 -0.77 -6.27 5.19
N VAL A 44 -0.12 -6.89 6.18
CA VAL A 44 1.30 -7.25 6.09
C VAL A 44 1.56 -8.21 4.92
N GLU A 45 0.70 -9.21 4.72
CA GLU A 45 0.80 -10.14 3.59
C GLU A 45 0.62 -9.41 2.25
N MET A 46 -0.37 -8.52 2.15
CA MET A 46 -0.64 -7.75 0.93
C MET A 46 0.53 -6.84 0.57
N GLU A 47 1.19 -6.21 1.56
CA GLU A 47 2.40 -5.43 1.33
C GLU A 47 3.52 -6.27 0.71
N GLY A 48 3.71 -7.50 1.18
CA GLY A 48 4.68 -8.43 0.61
C GLY A 48 4.39 -8.72 -0.86
N ARG A 49 3.14 -9.04 -1.20
CA ARG A 49 2.70 -9.31 -2.58
C ARG A 49 2.87 -8.10 -3.49
N ILE A 50 2.50 -6.90 -3.02
CA ILE A 50 2.68 -5.64 -3.76
C ILE A 50 4.17 -5.39 -4.01
N ASN A 51 5.04 -5.62 -3.02
CA ASN A 51 6.48 -5.38 -3.14
C ASN A 51 7.16 -6.33 -4.15
N GLU A 52 6.74 -7.59 -4.20
CA GLU A 52 7.21 -8.54 -5.21
C GLU A 52 6.81 -8.12 -6.62
N GLN A 53 5.52 -7.80 -6.82
CA GLN A 53 5.00 -7.36 -8.11
C GLN A 53 5.60 -6.02 -8.56
N TYR A 54 5.79 -5.09 -7.62
CA TYR A 54 6.48 -3.81 -7.83
C TYR A 54 7.90 -4.02 -8.36
N LYS A 55 8.72 -4.84 -7.68
CA LYS A 55 10.11 -5.12 -8.10
C LYS A 55 10.16 -5.74 -9.49
N TYR A 56 9.27 -6.69 -9.76
CA TYR A 56 9.17 -7.33 -11.07
C TYR A 56 8.81 -6.31 -12.17
N LEU A 57 7.72 -5.54 -11.98
CA LEU A 57 7.24 -4.57 -12.96
C LEU A 57 8.27 -3.48 -13.25
N ARG A 58 8.90 -2.95 -12.20
CA ARG A 58 9.94 -1.92 -12.35
C ARG A 58 11.12 -2.42 -13.18
N ASN A 59 11.61 -3.64 -12.92
CA ASN A 59 12.70 -4.23 -13.68
C ASN A 59 12.30 -4.50 -15.15
N ARG A 60 11.08 -4.99 -15.37
CA ARG A 60 10.54 -5.23 -16.71
C ARG A 60 10.46 -3.95 -17.52
N ILE A 61 9.83 -2.90 -16.97
CA ILE A 61 9.70 -1.59 -17.64
C ILE A 61 11.09 -1.02 -17.99
N LEU A 62 12.06 -1.08 -17.07
CA LEU A 62 13.42 -0.62 -17.36
C LEU A 62 14.11 -1.41 -18.47
N THR A 63 13.87 -2.73 -18.52
CA THR A 63 14.41 -3.60 -19.57
C THR A 63 13.79 -3.28 -20.93
N GLU A 64 12.47 -3.12 -21.00
CA GLU A 64 11.76 -2.74 -22.23
C GLU A 64 12.18 -1.35 -22.72
N ILE A 65 12.45 -0.39 -21.82
CA ILE A 65 13.05 0.90 -22.17
C ILE A 65 14.45 0.71 -22.77
N GLN A 66 15.30 -0.11 -22.16
CA GLN A 66 16.68 -0.35 -22.63
C GLN A 66 16.73 -1.04 -24.00
N ASN A 67 15.78 -1.93 -24.27
CA ASN A 67 15.64 -2.61 -25.56
C ASN A 67 15.01 -1.74 -26.65
N GLY A 68 14.50 -0.56 -26.31
CA GLY A 68 13.75 0.31 -27.24
C GLY A 68 12.34 -0.18 -27.56
N GLU A 69 11.81 -1.11 -26.76
CA GLU A 69 10.47 -1.68 -26.87
C GLU A 69 9.42 -0.77 -26.23
N LEU A 70 9.84 0.07 -25.27
CA LEU A 70 8.99 1.03 -24.58
C LEU A 70 9.58 2.44 -24.62
N ASP A 71 8.72 3.43 -24.87
CA ASP A 71 9.10 4.85 -24.81
C ASP A 71 9.57 5.23 -23.40
N PRO A 72 10.77 5.82 -23.23
CA PRO A 72 11.33 6.14 -21.92
C PRO A 72 10.42 7.04 -21.07
N ALA A 73 9.80 8.06 -21.65
CA ALA A 73 8.95 8.97 -20.88
C ALA A 73 7.71 8.24 -20.32
N SER A 74 7.12 7.37 -21.13
CA SER A 74 5.97 6.56 -20.78
C SER A 74 6.29 5.52 -19.71
N GLY A 75 7.42 4.83 -19.86
CA GLY A 75 7.89 3.86 -18.87
C GLY A 75 8.30 4.50 -17.55
N LEU A 76 8.98 5.65 -17.57
CA LEU A 76 9.36 6.38 -16.35
C LEU A 76 8.13 6.91 -15.58
N ASN A 77 7.15 7.48 -16.27
CA ASN A 77 5.89 7.89 -15.62
C ASN A 77 5.16 6.71 -14.96
N THR A 78 5.27 5.52 -15.56
CA THR A 78 4.69 4.30 -14.99
C THR A 78 5.46 3.86 -13.74
N ILE A 79 6.79 3.94 -13.77
CA ILE A 79 7.62 3.67 -12.59
C ILE A 79 7.30 4.64 -11.45
N ASP A 80 7.13 5.94 -11.74
CA ASP A 80 6.75 6.92 -10.73
C ASP A 80 5.43 6.55 -10.03
N TYR A 81 4.44 6.07 -10.81
CA TYR A 81 3.19 5.55 -10.25
C TYR A 81 3.43 4.31 -9.37
N LEU A 82 4.22 3.35 -9.85
CA LEU A 82 4.56 2.14 -9.10
C LEU A 82 5.26 2.46 -7.77
N ASP A 83 6.16 3.45 -7.77
CA ASP A 83 6.87 3.94 -6.58
C ASP A 83 5.86 4.52 -5.56
N GLN A 84 4.83 5.26 -6.02
CA GLN A 84 3.77 5.75 -5.14
C GLN A 84 2.94 4.61 -4.55
N VAL A 85 2.58 3.60 -5.34
CA VAL A 85 1.82 2.43 -4.85
C VAL A 85 2.60 1.69 -3.76
N GLN A 86 3.89 1.44 -3.98
CA GLN A 86 4.75 0.79 -2.99
C GLN A 86 4.90 1.64 -1.72
N LEU A 87 5.04 2.96 -1.86
CA LEU A 87 5.12 3.86 -0.72
C LEU A 87 3.85 3.81 0.13
N ILE A 88 2.67 3.85 -0.49
CA ILE A 88 1.38 3.75 0.20
C ILE A 88 1.30 2.39 0.93
N ALA A 89 1.62 1.28 0.26
CA ALA A 89 1.59 -0.05 0.88
C ALA A 89 2.50 -0.12 2.12
N ASP A 90 3.72 0.42 2.05
CA ASP A 90 4.63 0.46 3.19
C ASP A 90 4.06 1.31 4.35
N LYS A 91 3.45 2.47 4.05
CA LYS A 91 2.79 3.29 5.08
C LYS A 91 1.62 2.57 5.74
N MET A 92 0.83 1.82 4.98
CA MET A 92 -0.28 1.03 5.51
C MET A 92 0.21 -0.09 6.45
N LYS A 93 1.26 -0.82 6.07
CA LYS A 93 1.94 -1.78 6.96
C LYS A 93 2.43 -1.11 8.24
N ASN A 94 3.05 0.07 8.14
CA ASN A 94 3.55 0.79 9.30
C ASN A 94 2.42 1.24 10.23
N LEU A 95 1.27 1.63 9.67
CA LEU A 95 0.07 2.00 10.43
C LEU A 95 -0.44 0.83 11.27
N VAL A 96 -0.62 -0.36 10.69
CA VAL A 96 -1.10 -1.53 11.45
C VAL A 96 -0.09 -2.04 12.46
N LYS A 97 1.21 -1.94 12.15
CA LYS A 97 2.28 -2.21 13.11
C LYS A 97 2.26 -1.22 14.27
N ALA A 98 2.01 0.06 14.03
CA ALA A 98 1.91 1.04 15.11
C ALA A 98 0.67 0.78 15.99
N GLY A 99 -0.48 0.47 15.38
CA GLY A 99 -1.70 0.14 16.12
C GLY A 99 -1.57 -1.11 16.98
N SER A 100 -0.79 -2.11 16.54
CA SER A 100 -0.54 -3.33 17.34
C SER A 100 0.24 -3.07 18.63
N HIS A 101 0.96 -1.94 18.74
CA HIS A 101 1.68 -1.58 19.97
C HIS A 101 0.76 -1.00 21.06
N ARG A 102 -0.57 -0.96 20.85
CA ARG A 102 -1.59 -0.42 21.77
C ARG A 102 -1.06 0.77 22.56
N PHE A 103 -0.96 1.94 21.93
CA PHE A 103 -0.64 3.18 22.63
C PHE A 103 -1.70 3.43 23.72
N VAL A 104 -1.45 2.94 24.94
CA VAL A 104 -2.25 3.26 26.11
C VAL A 104 -1.96 4.72 26.42
N TYR A 105 -2.84 5.63 26.01
CA TYR A 105 -2.79 7.01 26.45
C TYR A 105 -3.16 7.03 27.95
N PRO A 106 -2.22 7.30 28.89
CA PRO A 106 -2.46 7.14 30.33
C PRO A 106 -3.40 8.19 30.94
N LYS A 107 -4.20 8.91 30.14
CA LYS A 107 -4.94 10.10 30.59
C LYS A 107 -6.41 10.17 30.14
N MET A 108 -7.08 9.03 29.95
CA MET A 108 -8.56 9.00 29.89
C MET A 108 -9.21 8.09 30.94
N VAL A 109 -8.45 7.39 31.78
CA VAL A 109 -9.00 6.65 32.92
C VAL A 109 -9.29 7.58 34.12
N ALA A 110 -8.63 8.73 34.22
CA ALA A 110 -8.79 9.64 35.37
C ALA A 110 -10.06 10.51 35.36
N ALA A 111 -10.83 10.54 34.26
CA ALA A 111 -11.99 11.43 34.15
C ALA A 111 -13.32 10.79 34.61
N ASN A 112 -13.38 9.45 34.69
CA ASN A 112 -14.60 8.74 35.10
C ASN A 112 -14.54 8.17 36.52
N THR A 113 -13.37 8.14 37.17
CA THR A 113 -13.23 7.62 38.55
C THR A 113 -13.47 8.66 39.65
N LEU A 114 -13.73 9.93 39.31
CA LEU A 114 -13.95 11.02 40.28
C LEU A 114 -15.42 11.47 40.39
N LYS A 115 -16.37 10.71 39.81
CA LYS A 115 -17.81 11.06 39.88
C LYS A 115 -18.64 10.16 40.80
N GLU A 116 -18.07 9.16 41.46
CA GLU A 116 -18.81 8.26 42.36
C GLU A 116 -18.51 8.42 43.86
N GLU A 117 -17.80 9.47 44.27
CA GLU A 117 -17.65 9.83 45.68
C GLU A 117 -18.11 11.27 45.95
N LYS A 118 -19.43 11.48 45.97
CA LYS A 118 -20.07 12.58 46.71
C LYS A 118 -21.43 12.16 47.25
#